data_AF-A0A653K3G1-F1
#
_entry.id   AF-A0A653K3G1-F1
#
_cell.length_a   1.000
_cell.length_b   1.000
_cell.length_c   1.000
_cell.angle_alpha   90.00
_cell.angle_beta   90.00
_cell.angle_gamma   90.00
#
_symmetry.space_group_name_H-M   'P 1'
#
loop_
_entity.id
_entity.type
_entity.pdbx_description
1 polymer ?
#
loop_
_entity_poly.entity_id
_entity_poly.type
_entity_poly.pdbx_seq_one_letter_code
_entity_poly.pdbx_strand_id
1 'polypeptide(L)'
;MALGNYVCAHCSTKFQRERGEANRTLKKTGYLFCSRACVGIHKRLYKTDEQKRQEKADYDREYRSKNQEVIRAKKADYFRRTYKPEQAAIERKKNMHKHVEYCRQPRYKAYKQKYDQCYRAKKFYGEFWECALVLNRLEIEVRSQADFTERATQKGTLNKAQNRKRDYEQSIKCTTT
;
A
#
# COMPACT_ATOMS: atom_id res chain seq x y z
N MET A 1 30.26 -39.21 -33.21
CA MET A 1 30.38 -37.84 -33.77
C MET A 1 31.83 -37.42 -33.74
N ALA A 2 32.34 -36.75 -34.79
CA ALA A 2 33.74 -36.33 -34.82
C ALA A 2 33.97 -35.10 -33.92
N LEU A 3 34.94 -35.20 -33.02
CA LEU A 3 35.41 -34.08 -32.23
C LEU A 3 36.34 -33.18 -33.08
N GLY A 4 36.30 -31.88 -32.80
CA GLY A 4 37.23 -30.90 -33.32
C GLY A 4 37.97 -30.20 -32.19
N ASN A 5 39.19 -29.76 -32.45
CA ASN A 5 39.96 -28.91 -31.54
C ASN A 5 39.68 -27.45 -31.88
N TYR A 6 39.20 -26.68 -30.91
CA TYR A 6 38.85 -25.26 -31.05
C TYR A 6 39.57 -24.42 -30.00
N VAL A 7 39.65 -23.11 -30.22
CA VAL A 7 40.25 -22.15 -29.30
C VAL A 7 39.15 -21.32 -28.64
N CYS A 8 39.23 -21.16 -27.32
CA CYS A 8 38.29 -20.32 -26.58
C CYS A 8 38.50 -18.84 -26.91
N ALA A 9 37.45 -18.13 -27.30
CA ALA A 9 37.49 -16.70 -27.60
C ALA A 9 37.79 -15.81 -26.39
N HIS A 10 37.72 -16.33 -25.17
CA HIS A 10 37.98 -15.57 -23.94
C HIS A 10 39.36 -15.85 -23.33
N CYS A 11 39.68 -17.11 -23.04
CA CYS A 11 40.92 -17.50 -22.36
C CYS A 11 41.96 -18.14 -23.30
N SER A 12 41.67 -18.22 -24.61
CA SER A 12 42.55 -18.78 -25.63
C SER A 12 43.00 -20.22 -25.41
N THR A 13 42.39 -20.95 -24.47
CA THR A 13 42.70 -22.37 -24.25
C THR A 13 42.11 -23.23 -25.36
N LYS A 14 42.85 -24.29 -25.73
CA LYS A 14 42.39 -25.30 -26.67
C LYS A 14 41.42 -26.25 -25.98
N PHE A 15 40.30 -26.57 -26.61
CA PHE A 15 39.33 -27.52 -26.07
C PHE A 15 38.67 -28.33 -27.18
N GLN A 16 38.14 -29.49 -26.82
CA GLN A 16 37.44 -30.38 -27.73
C GLN A 16 35.94 -30.20 -27.65
N ARG A 17 35.28 -30.18 -28.81
CA ARG A 17 33.82 -30.16 -28.91
C ARG A 17 33.38 -30.87 -30.18
N GLU A 18 32.16 -31.36 -30.20
CA GLU A 18 31.59 -31.96 -31.40
C GLU A 18 31.53 -30.95 -32.54
N ARG A 19 32.04 -31.33 -33.73
CA ARG A 19 32.12 -30.41 -34.87
C ARG A 19 30.77 -29.80 -35.24
N GLY A 20 29.70 -30.61 -35.21
CA GLY A 20 28.35 -30.13 -35.51
C GLY A 20 27.84 -29.10 -34.49
N GLU A 21 28.13 -29.28 -33.20
CA GLU A 21 27.76 -28.33 -32.16
C GLU A 21 28.59 -27.04 -32.24
N ALA A 22 29.89 -27.17 -32.50
CA ALA A 22 30.80 -26.04 -32.65
C ALA A 22 30.41 -25.17 -33.86
N ASN A 23 30.16 -25.79 -35.03
CA ASN A 23 29.75 -25.07 -36.24
C ASN A 23 28.38 -24.38 -36.07
N ARG A 24 27.41 -25.03 -35.40
CA ARG A 24 26.12 -24.40 -35.08
C ARG A 24 26.27 -23.21 -34.14
N THR A 25 27.16 -23.32 -33.15
CA THR A 25 27.43 -22.24 -32.20
C THR A 25 28.11 -21.07 -32.90
N LEU A 26 29.16 -21.33 -33.69
CA LEU A 26 29.85 -20.31 -34.49
C LEU A 26 28.91 -19.57 -35.43
N LYS A 27 28.01 -20.28 -36.12
CA LYS A 27 27.01 -19.65 -37.01
C LYS A 27 26.06 -18.71 -36.27
N LYS A 28 25.73 -19.01 -35.00
CA LYS A 28 24.79 -18.19 -34.20
C LYS A 28 25.46 -17.03 -33.48
N THR A 29 26.61 -17.27 -32.87
CA THR A 29 27.23 -16.32 -31.93
C THR A 29 28.59 -15.80 -32.38
N GLY A 30 29.20 -16.36 -33.43
CA GLY A 30 30.53 -15.99 -33.92
C GLY A 30 31.70 -16.44 -33.03
N TYR A 31 31.46 -16.75 -31.75
CA TYR A 31 32.47 -17.12 -30.77
C TYR A 31 32.25 -18.52 -30.19
N LEU A 32 33.36 -19.18 -29.85
CA LEU A 32 33.39 -20.45 -29.12
C LEU A 32 34.06 -20.27 -27.76
N PHE A 33 33.52 -20.93 -26.74
CA PHE A 33 34.01 -20.84 -25.38
C PHE A 33 34.20 -22.24 -24.80
N CYS A 34 35.27 -22.43 -24.03
CA CYS A 34 35.59 -23.71 -23.39
C CYS A 34 34.65 -24.05 -22.22
N SER A 35 34.02 -23.06 -21.59
CA SER A 35 33.14 -23.25 -20.43
C SER A 35 32.04 -22.19 -20.33
N ARG A 36 30.98 -22.50 -19.57
CA ARG A 36 29.92 -21.55 -19.21
C ARG A 36 30.48 -20.32 -18.47
N ALA A 37 31.56 -20.48 -17.71
CA ALA A 37 32.24 -19.38 -17.05
C ALA A 37 32.84 -18.40 -18.06
N CYS A 38 33.57 -18.89 -19.06
CA CYS A 38 34.16 -18.05 -20.12
C CYS A 38 33.09 -17.30 -20.93
N VAL A 39 31.95 -17.95 -21.23
CA VAL A 39 30.79 -17.28 -21.85
C VAL A 39 30.28 -16.14 -20.95
N GLY A 40 30.12 -16.42 -19.66
CA GLY A 40 29.57 -15.49 -18.69
C GLY A 40 30.47 -14.28 -18.46
N ILE A 41 31.79 -14.46 -18.47
CA ILE A 41 32.75 -13.35 -18.36
C ILE A 41 32.75 -12.54 -19.65
N HIS A 42 32.85 -13.19 -20.82
CA HIS A 42 32.86 -12.50 -22.11
C HIS A 42 31.63 -11.59 -22.31
N LYS A 43 30.44 -12.04 -21.89
CA LYS A 43 29.21 -11.23 -21.94
C LYS A 43 29.24 -10.00 -21.02
N ARG A 44 30.09 -9.99 -19.99
CA ARG A 44 30.22 -8.91 -19.01
C ARG A 44 31.38 -7.95 -19.30
N LEU A 45 32.38 -8.37 -20.08
CA LEU A 45 33.62 -7.60 -20.33
C LEU A 45 33.34 -6.26 -20.99
N TYR A 46 32.45 -6.22 -21.98
CA TYR A 46 32.18 -5.02 -22.79
C TYR A 46 31.07 -4.13 -22.21
N LYS A 47 30.62 -4.41 -20.99
CA LYS A 47 29.54 -3.66 -20.33
C LYS A 47 30.10 -2.77 -19.25
N THR A 48 29.66 -1.51 -19.23
CA THR A 48 29.94 -0.62 -18.09
C THR A 48 29.19 -1.11 -16.85
N ASP A 49 29.64 -0.70 -15.67
CA ASP A 49 28.96 -1.08 -14.42
C ASP A 49 27.56 -0.47 -14.29
N GLU A 50 27.32 0.64 -14.97
CA GLU A 50 25.98 1.24 -15.12
C GLU A 50 25.07 0.37 -15.99
N GLN A 51 25.55 -0.08 -17.15
CA GLN A 51 24.79 -0.99 -18.03
C GLN A 51 24.43 -2.29 -17.31
N LYS A 52 25.37 -2.89 -16.56
CA LYS A 52 25.10 -4.10 -15.77
C LYS A 52 24.02 -3.88 -14.71
N ARG A 53 24.05 -2.73 -14.02
CA ARG A 53 23.05 -2.36 -13.01
C ARG A 53 21.67 -2.18 -13.65
N GLN A 54 21.61 -1.48 -14.78
CA GLN A 54 20.37 -1.23 -15.51
C GLN A 54 19.73 -2.53 -16.01
N GLU A 55 20.50 -3.37 -16.70
CA GLU A 55 20.02 -4.66 -17.20
C GLU A 55 19.52 -5.57 -16.07
N LYS A 56 20.24 -5.60 -14.94
CA LYS A 56 19.80 -6.35 -13.75
C LYS A 56 18.51 -5.78 -13.17
N ALA A 57 18.38 -4.45 -13.10
CA ALA A 57 17.18 -3.81 -12.59
C ALA A 57 15.96 -4.09 -13.46
N ASP A 58 16.13 -4.09 -14.79
CA ASP A 58 15.07 -4.40 -15.75
C ASP A 58 14.68 -5.88 -15.69
N TYR A 59 15.67 -6.78 -15.60
CA TYR A 59 15.43 -8.20 -15.35
C TYR A 59 14.67 -8.43 -14.03
N ASP A 60 15.10 -7.82 -12.93
CA ASP A 60 14.45 -7.98 -11.63
C ASP A 60 13.00 -7.43 -11.65
N ARG A 61 12.76 -6.35 -12.40
CA ARG A 61 11.42 -5.76 -12.58
C ARG A 61 10.50 -6.73 -13.32
N GLU A 62 10.95 -7.25 -14.45
CA GLU A 62 10.21 -8.22 -15.25
C GLU A 62 9.97 -9.52 -14.45
N TYR A 63 11.00 -10.01 -13.77
CA TYR A 63 10.91 -11.20 -12.92
C TYR A 63 9.89 -11.02 -11.80
N ARG A 64 9.91 -9.88 -11.10
CA ARG A 64 8.94 -9.57 -10.02
C ARG A 64 7.53 -9.40 -10.54
N SER A 65 7.37 -8.83 -11.74
CA SER A 65 6.06 -8.70 -12.39
C SER A 65 5.48 -10.06 -12.74
N LYS A 66 6.24 -10.92 -13.43
CA LYS A 66 5.80 -12.26 -13.82
C LYS A 66 5.54 -13.20 -12.64
N ASN A 67 6.34 -13.09 -11.58
CA ASN A 67 6.31 -14.02 -10.46
C ASN A 67 5.71 -13.41 -9.18
N GLN A 68 4.93 -12.34 -9.28
CA GLN A 68 4.48 -11.59 -8.12
C GLN A 68 3.71 -12.46 -7.11
N GLU A 69 2.82 -13.32 -7.62
CA GLU A 69 2.00 -14.22 -6.81
C GLU A 69 2.85 -15.29 -6.11
N VAL A 70 3.77 -15.91 -6.84
CA VAL A 70 4.71 -16.90 -6.30
C VAL A 70 5.58 -16.29 -5.20
N ILE A 71 6.07 -15.07 -5.41
CA ILE A 71 6.87 -14.34 -4.41
C ILE A 71 6.03 -14.05 -3.17
N ARG A 72 4.78 -13.59 -3.34
CA ARG A 72 3.86 -13.33 -2.22
C ARG A 72 3.57 -14.62 -1.44
N ALA A 73 3.29 -15.72 -2.12
CA ALA A 73 3.04 -17.02 -1.50
C ALA A 73 4.25 -17.52 -0.71
N LYS A 74 5.46 -17.49 -1.29
CA LYS A 74 6.70 -17.88 -0.61
C LYS A 74 6.99 -17.03 0.62
N LYS A 75 6.79 -15.71 0.53
CA LYS A 75 6.96 -14.80 1.67
C LYS A 75 5.94 -15.06 2.78
N ALA A 76 4.68 -15.32 2.42
CA ALA A 76 3.64 -15.64 3.38
C ALA A 76 3.90 -16.98 4.08
N ASP A 77 4.35 -18.00 3.34
CA ASP A 77 4.73 -19.30 3.90
C ASP A 77 5.94 -19.18 4.83
N TYR A 78 7.00 -18.48 4.39
CA TYR A 78 8.16 -18.21 5.24
C TYR A 78 7.74 -17.50 6.54
N PHE A 79 6.95 -16.42 6.43
CA PHE A 79 6.44 -15.71 7.60
C PHE A 79 5.65 -16.64 8.53
N ARG A 80 4.75 -17.46 7.99
CA ARG A 80 3.98 -18.42 8.80
C ARG A 80 4.87 -19.38 9.59
N ARG A 81 5.94 -19.88 8.97
CA ARG A 81 6.89 -20.81 9.60
C ARG A 81 7.75 -20.14 10.67
N THR A 82 8.16 -18.89 10.45
CA THR A 82 9.14 -18.21 11.30
C THR A 82 8.54 -17.20 12.28
N TYR A 83 7.25 -16.88 12.16
CA TYR A 83 6.61 -15.84 12.97
C TYR A 83 6.52 -16.27 14.44
N LYS A 84 7.18 -15.50 15.31
CA LYS A 84 7.16 -15.69 16.76
C LYS A 84 6.26 -14.61 17.39
N PRO A 85 5.05 -14.96 17.88
CA PRO A 85 4.06 -13.97 18.32
C PRO A 85 4.50 -13.16 19.54
N GLU A 86 5.26 -13.77 20.46
CA GLU A 86 5.77 -13.12 21.68
C GLU A 86 6.76 -12.00 21.35
N GLN A 87 7.71 -12.27 20.46
CA GLN A 87 8.69 -11.28 20.00
C GLN A 87 7.98 -10.12 19.29
N ALA A 88 7.01 -10.42 18.43
CA ALA A 88 6.21 -9.41 17.76
C ALA A 88 5.39 -8.55 18.76
N ALA A 89 4.90 -9.13 19.86
CA ALA A 89 4.21 -8.38 20.91
C ALA A 89 5.14 -7.43 21.66
N ILE A 90 6.36 -7.88 21.99
CA ILE A 90 7.40 -7.04 22.61
C ILE A 90 7.75 -5.86 21.69
N GLU A 91 7.96 -6.11 20.40
CA GLU A 91 8.25 -5.06 19.42
C GLU A 91 7.09 -4.08 19.24
N ARG A 92 5.84 -4.57 19.20
CA ARG A 92 4.65 -3.70 19.17
C ARG A 92 4.59 -2.80 20.39
N LYS A 93 4.86 -3.34 21.60
CA LYS A 93 4.89 -2.56 22.84
C LYS A 93 5.99 -1.51 22.81
N LYS A 94 7.19 -1.87 22.34
CA LYS A 94 8.33 -0.94 22.17
C LYS A 94 7.96 0.23 21.25
N ASN A 95 7.25 -0.04 20.15
CA ASN A 95 6.86 0.99 19.17
C ASN A 95 5.53 1.69 19.46
N MET A 96 4.85 1.37 20.56
CA MET A 96 3.53 1.90 20.88
C MET A 96 3.52 3.43 20.96
N HIS A 97 4.56 4.05 21.54
CA HIS A 97 4.67 5.51 21.64
C HIS A 97 4.59 6.19 20.26
N LYS A 98 5.31 5.68 19.26
CA LYS A 98 5.29 6.20 17.88
C LYS A 98 3.90 6.06 17.25
N HIS A 99 3.23 4.93 17.50
CA HIS A 99 1.87 4.73 17.02
C HIS A 99 0.89 5.72 17.66
N VAL A 100 1.02 5.97 18.97
CA VAL A 100 0.20 6.96 19.68
C VAL A 100 0.45 8.37 19.13
N GLU A 101 1.71 8.76 18.90
CA GLU A 101 2.06 10.04 18.28
C GLU A 101 1.47 10.17 16.88
N TYR A 102 1.60 9.13 16.05
CA TYR A 102 0.97 9.07 14.73
C TYR A 102 -0.56 9.25 14.82
N CYS A 103 -1.21 8.56 15.76
CA CYS A 103 -2.65 8.66 15.97
C CYS A 103 -3.10 10.05 16.50
N ARG A 104 -2.21 10.79 17.16
CA ARG A 104 -2.49 12.16 17.63
C ARG A 104 -2.47 13.19 16.50
N GLN A 105 -1.82 12.90 15.37
CA GLN A 105 -1.69 13.83 14.25
C GLN A 105 -3.06 14.28 13.72
N PRO A 106 -3.29 15.59 13.51
CA PRO A 106 -4.56 16.11 13.01
C PRO A 106 -4.99 15.46 11.67
N ARG A 107 -4.02 15.21 10.79
CA ARG A 107 -4.24 14.55 9.50
C ARG A 107 -4.83 13.14 9.67
N TYR A 108 -4.26 12.34 10.58
CA TYR A 108 -4.73 10.99 10.83
C TYR A 108 -6.11 11.01 11.49
N LYS A 109 -6.35 11.90 12.46
CA LYS A 109 -7.67 12.06 13.08
C LYS A 109 -8.76 12.37 12.05
N ALA A 110 -8.52 13.34 11.17
CA ALA A 110 -9.46 13.71 10.11
C ALA A 110 -9.72 12.55 9.13
N TYR A 111 -8.66 11.83 8.74
CA TYR A 111 -8.79 10.62 7.91
C TYR A 111 -9.63 9.54 8.61
N LYS A 112 -9.29 9.23 9.88
CA LYS A 112 -9.92 8.16 10.65
C LYS A 112 -11.37 8.47 10.96
N GLN A 113 -11.70 9.74 11.24
CA GLN A 113 -13.08 10.20 11.40
C GLN A 113 -13.91 9.94 10.14
N LYS A 114 -13.42 10.36 8.96
CA LYS A 114 -14.10 10.11 7.68
C LYS A 114 -14.25 8.61 7.41
N TYR A 115 -13.17 7.85 7.62
CA TYR A 115 -13.16 6.40 7.46
C TYR A 115 -14.21 5.73 8.35
N ASP A 116 -14.25 6.05 9.65
CA ASP A 116 -15.17 5.46 10.61
C ASP A 116 -16.63 5.87 10.32
N GLN A 117 -16.85 7.10 9.85
CA GLN A 117 -18.16 7.57 9.41
C GLN A 117 -18.67 6.74 8.22
N CYS A 118 -17.85 6.57 7.18
CA CYS A 118 -18.18 5.76 6.01
C CYS A 118 -18.36 4.28 6.37
N TYR A 119 -17.48 3.73 7.21
CA TYR A 119 -17.56 2.33 7.64
C TYR A 119 -18.86 2.05 8.39
N ARG A 120 -19.22 2.90 9.36
CA ARG A 120 -20.50 2.77 10.09
C ARG A 120 -21.69 2.94 9.15
N ALA A 121 -21.65 3.94 8.26
CA ALA A 121 -22.73 4.15 7.30
C ALA A 121 -22.95 2.92 6.41
N LYS A 122 -21.88 2.34 5.85
CA LYS A 122 -21.94 1.09 5.07
C LYS A 122 -22.47 -0.09 5.87
N LYS A 123 -22.03 -0.22 7.13
CA LYS A 123 -22.46 -1.30 8.02
C LYS A 123 -23.96 -1.22 8.34
N PHE A 124 -24.50 -0.04 8.60
CA PHE A 124 -25.89 0.13 9.06
C PHE A 124 -26.90 0.35 7.94
N TYR A 125 -26.51 1.04 6.85
CA TYR A 125 -27.43 1.47 5.80
C TYR A 125 -27.18 0.79 4.45
N GLY A 126 -26.18 -0.10 4.35
CA GLY A 126 -25.92 -0.90 3.15
C GLY A 126 -25.70 -0.03 1.92
N GLU A 127 -26.53 -0.20 0.89
CA GLU A 127 -26.47 0.53 -0.38
C GLU A 127 -26.77 2.03 -0.21
N PHE A 128 -27.61 2.41 0.76
CA PHE A 128 -28.00 3.81 1.00
C PHE A 128 -27.04 4.56 1.93
N TRP A 129 -25.82 4.05 2.13
CA TRP A 129 -24.85 4.65 3.04
C TRP A 129 -24.47 6.09 2.67
N GLU A 130 -24.45 6.42 1.38
CA GLU A 130 -24.15 7.78 0.90
C GLU A 130 -25.26 8.75 1.30
N CYS A 131 -26.53 8.34 1.12
CA CYS A 131 -27.69 9.12 1.55
C CYS A 131 -27.66 9.35 3.07
N ALA A 132 -27.34 8.31 3.85
CA ALA A 132 -27.23 8.43 5.30
C ALA A 132 -26.12 9.42 5.74
N LEU A 133 -24.99 9.48 5.01
CA LEU A 133 -23.95 10.46 5.29
C LEU A 133 -24.40 11.89 5.00
N VAL A 134 -25.10 12.10 3.88
CA VAL A 134 -25.65 13.40 3.50
C VAL A 134 -26.67 13.87 4.54
N LEU A 135 -27.62 13.00 4.92
CA LEU A 135 -28.61 13.30 5.94
C LEU A 135 -27.98 13.68 7.28
N ASN A 136 -27.00 12.91 7.74
CA ASN A 136 -26.30 13.24 8.99
C ASN A 136 -25.58 14.60 8.93
N ARG A 137 -24.98 14.96 7.79
CA ARG A 137 -24.36 16.28 7.62
C ARG A 137 -25.40 17.40 7.65
N LEU A 138 -26.53 17.20 6.97
CA LEU A 138 -27.65 18.14 6.99
C LEU A 138 -28.19 18.32 8.40
N GLU A 139 -28.38 17.24 9.16
CA GLU A 139 -28.84 17.33 10.56
C GLU A 139 -27.86 18.11 11.44
N ILE A 140 -26.56 17.90 11.27
CA ILE A 140 -25.54 18.64 12.03
C ILE A 140 -25.60 20.13 11.69
N GLU A 141 -25.69 20.48 10.41
CA GLU A 141 -25.78 21.88 9.98
C GLU A 141 -27.09 22.54 10.44
N VAL A 142 -28.22 21.83 10.35
CA VAL A 142 -29.50 22.34 10.83
C VAL A 142 -29.50 22.53 12.36
N ARG A 143 -28.69 21.76 13.10
CA ARG A 143 -28.50 21.92 14.56
C ARG A 143 -27.47 22.99 14.92
N SER A 144 -26.51 23.31 14.06
CA SER A 144 -25.54 24.39 14.33
C SER A 144 -26.16 25.77 14.13
N GLN A 145 -27.09 25.90 13.17
CA GLN A 145 -27.73 27.18 12.83
C GLN A 145 -28.83 27.61 13.81
N ALA A 146 -29.59 26.65 14.34
CA ALA A 146 -30.68 26.95 15.25
C ALA A 146 -30.83 25.85 16.29
N ASP A 147 -30.95 26.25 17.55
CA ASP A 147 -31.21 25.30 18.62
C ASP A 147 -32.59 24.64 18.41
N PHE A 148 -32.78 23.46 18.98
CA PHE A 148 -34.08 22.77 18.95
C PHE A 148 -35.21 23.70 19.40
N THR A 149 -34.94 24.50 20.43
CA THR A 149 -35.93 25.40 21.01
C THR A 149 -36.33 26.51 20.05
N GLU A 150 -35.40 27.14 19.34
CA GLU A 150 -35.66 28.18 18.34
C GLU A 150 -36.48 27.64 17.17
N ARG A 151 -36.11 26.45 16.68
CA ARG A 151 -36.88 25.76 15.63
C ARG A 151 -38.29 25.40 16.08
N ALA A 152 -38.45 24.94 17.33
CA ALA A 152 -39.75 24.58 17.89
C ALA A 152 -40.65 25.82 18.13
N THR A 153 -40.05 26.96 18.49
CA THR A 153 -40.73 28.26 18.60
C THR A 153 -41.20 28.73 17.22
N GLN A 154 -40.33 28.73 16.20
CA GLN A 154 -40.68 29.12 14.83
C GLN A 154 -41.79 28.24 14.23
N LYS A 155 -41.75 26.93 14.52
CA LYS A 155 -42.77 25.98 14.06
C LYS A 155 -44.10 26.09 14.84
N GLY A 156 -44.13 26.83 15.95
CA GLY A 156 -45.30 26.95 16.82
C GLY A 156 -45.66 25.65 17.56
N THR A 157 -44.70 24.73 17.72
CA THR A 157 -44.93 23.39 18.31
C THR A 157 -44.72 23.34 19.82
N LEU A 158 -44.24 24.42 20.44
CA LEU A 158 -44.11 24.51 21.89
C LEU A 158 -45.48 24.61 22.54
N ASN A 159 -45.67 23.89 23.65
CA ASN A 159 -46.94 23.94 24.36
C ASN A 159 -47.09 25.25 25.17
N LYS A 160 -48.33 25.60 25.56
CA LYS A 160 -48.62 26.84 26.31
C LYS A 160 -47.87 26.96 27.64
N ALA A 161 -47.51 25.86 28.29
CA ALA A 161 -46.79 25.88 29.57
C ALA A 161 -45.30 26.17 29.36
N GLN A 162 -44.69 25.59 28.32
CA GLN A 162 -43.32 25.80 27.91
C GLN A 162 -43.08 27.24 27.45
N ASN A 163 -44.01 27.81 26.68
CA ASN A 163 -43.95 29.22 26.29
C ASN A 163 -44.01 30.14 27.51
N ARG A 164 -45.02 29.99 28.37
CA ARG A 164 -45.18 30.82 29.57
C ARG A 164 -44.00 30.78 30.54
N LYS A 165 -43.44 29.58 30.78
CA LYS A 165 -42.25 29.43 31.63
C LYS A 165 -41.07 30.21 31.04
N ARG A 166 -40.91 30.17 29.72
CA ARG A 166 -39.78 30.81 29.03
C ARG A 166 -39.95 32.32 28.90
N ASP A 167 -41.15 32.81 28.64
CA ASP A 167 -41.47 34.24 28.66
C ASP A 167 -41.13 34.85 30.03
N TYR A 168 -41.41 34.10 31.11
CA TYR A 168 -41.00 34.46 32.46
C TYR A 168 -39.48 34.40 32.68
N GLU A 169 -38.79 33.36 32.22
CA GLU A 169 -37.32 33.28 32.30
C GLU A 169 -36.62 34.40 31.51
N GLN A 170 -37.17 34.79 30.36
CA GLN A 170 -36.65 35.91 29.56
C GLN A 170 -36.93 37.26 30.21
N SER A 171 -38.11 37.47 30.82
CA SER A 171 -38.42 38.71 31.53
C SER A 171 -37.52 38.92 32.75
N ILE A 172 -37.14 37.86 33.45
CA ILE A 172 -36.14 37.91 34.54
C ILE A 172 -34.75 38.25 34.02
N LYS A 173 -34.30 37.62 32.93
CA LYS A 173 -32.96 37.91 32.36
C LYS A 173 -32.84 39.34 31.82
N CYS A 174 -33.93 39.89 31.29
CA CYS A 174 -33.95 41.25 30.76
C CYS A 174 -34.03 42.33 31.86
N THR A 175 -34.42 41.96 33.08
CA THR A 175 -34.49 42.88 34.23
C THR A 175 -33.25 42.85 35.12
N THR A 176 -32.33 41.91 34.90
CA THR A 176 -31.09 41.73 35.68
C THR A 176 -29.82 42.26 35.00
N THR A 177 -29.98 42.89 33.83
CA THR A 177 -28.97 43.68 33.10
C THR A 177 -29.35 45.15 33.15
#